data_AF-A0A078G428-F1
#
_entry.id   AF-A0A078G428-F1
#
_cell.length_a   1.000
_cell.length_b   1.000
_cell.length_c   1.000
_cell.angle_alpha   90.00
_cell.angle_beta   90.00
_cell.angle_gamma   90.00
#
_symmetry.space_group_name_H-M   'P 1'
#
loop_
_entity.id
_entity.type
_entity.pdbx_description
1 polymer ?
#
loop_
_entity_poly.entity_id
_entity_poly.type
_entity_poly.pdbx_seq_one_letter_code
_entity_poly.pdbx_strand_id
1 'polypeptide(L)'
;MYKDVTQALRAQGLEEDPRNYLTLFCLGNREVKKEGEYEPAERPDPDTDYMRAQEARRFMIYVHSKMMIVDDEYIIVGSANINQRSMDGARDSEIAMGGYQPHHLSHRQPARGQVHGFRMSLWYEHLGMLDETFLDPSSLECIEKVNRIADKYWDFYSSESLEHDLPGHLLRYPISVDNEGNISELPGFEFFPDTKARILGNKVDYLPPILTT
;
A
#
# COMPACT_ATOMS: atom_id res chain seq x y z
N MET A 1 -2.30 -13.92 -9.59
CA MET A 1 -1.09 -13.27 -9.04
C MET A 1 -0.40 -14.14 -8.01
N TYR A 2 -0.83 -14.20 -6.73
CA TYR A 2 -0.12 -15.01 -5.73
C TYR A 2 -0.01 -16.50 -6.09
N LYS A 3 -1.09 -17.11 -6.57
CA LYS A 3 -1.05 -18.49 -7.10
C LYS A 3 0.01 -18.70 -8.18
N ASP A 4 0.17 -17.73 -9.09
CA ASP A 4 1.14 -17.82 -10.18
C ASP A 4 2.57 -17.73 -9.65
N VAL A 5 2.83 -16.80 -8.73
CA VAL A 5 4.13 -16.64 -8.04
C VAL A 5 4.49 -17.92 -7.30
N THR A 6 3.59 -18.42 -6.45
CA THR A 6 3.80 -19.63 -5.67
C THR A 6 4.00 -20.86 -6.56
N GLN A 7 3.25 -20.99 -7.66
CA GLN A 7 3.43 -22.08 -8.61
C GLN A 7 4.82 -22.01 -9.26
N ALA A 8 5.30 -20.82 -9.63
CA ALA A 8 6.62 -20.63 -10.20
C ALA A 8 7.73 -21.02 -9.21
N LEU A 9 7.63 -20.58 -7.95
CA LEU A 9 8.56 -20.95 -6.87
C LEU A 9 8.63 -22.48 -6.68
N ARG A 10 7.47 -23.13 -6.56
CA ARG A 10 7.36 -24.59 -6.44
C ARG A 10 7.95 -25.32 -7.65
N ALA A 11 7.74 -24.82 -8.86
CA ALA A 11 8.28 -25.42 -10.08
C ALA A 11 9.82 -25.39 -10.11
N GLN A 12 10.45 -24.46 -9.40
CA GLN A 12 11.91 -24.39 -9.21
C GLN A 12 12.40 -25.07 -7.92
N GLY A 13 11.50 -25.65 -7.12
CA GLY A 13 11.85 -26.25 -5.82
C GLY A 13 12.24 -25.24 -4.74
N LEU A 14 11.78 -23.99 -4.85
CA LEU A 14 12.01 -22.94 -3.87
C LEU A 14 10.87 -22.88 -2.84
N GLU A 15 11.22 -22.86 -1.56
CA GLU A 15 10.30 -22.66 -0.43
C GLU A 15 10.53 -21.28 0.17
N GLU A 16 9.97 -20.26 -0.46
CA GLU A 16 10.13 -18.86 -0.11
C GLU A 16 8.79 -18.16 0.10
N ASP A 17 8.79 -17.07 0.87
CA ASP A 17 7.61 -16.23 1.04
C ASP A 17 7.27 -15.53 -0.29
N PRO A 18 6.10 -15.78 -0.91
CA PRO A 18 5.73 -15.13 -2.16
C PRO A 18 5.62 -13.61 -2.04
N ARG A 19 5.54 -13.06 -0.82
CA ARG A 19 5.53 -11.62 -0.54
C ARG A 19 6.89 -10.96 -0.71
N ASN A 20 7.97 -11.73 -0.83
CA ASN A 20 9.28 -11.22 -1.26
C ASN A 20 9.33 -10.95 -2.78
N TYR A 21 8.32 -11.41 -3.54
CA TYR A 21 8.22 -11.24 -4.99
C TYR A 21 7.06 -10.33 -5.40
N LEU A 22 5.95 -10.40 -4.66
CA LEU A 22 4.79 -9.53 -4.83
C LEU A 22 4.25 -9.12 -3.46
N THR A 23 4.37 -7.85 -3.12
CA THR A 23 3.88 -7.31 -1.86
C THR A 23 2.81 -6.25 -2.09
N LEU A 24 1.88 -6.10 -1.14
CA LEU A 24 0.79 -5.14 -1.19
C LEU A 24 0.79 -4.31 0.09
N PHE A 25 0.65 -3.00 -0.09
CA PHE A 25 0.63 -2.02 1.00
C PHE A 25 -0.58 -1.11 0.88
N CYS A 26 -0.96 -0.49 2.00
CA CYS A 26 -1.80 0.69 2.06
C CYS A 26 -1.10 1.77 2.89
N LEU A 27 -1.70 2.96 2.99
CA LEU A 27 -1.16 4.04 3.82
C LEU A 27 -2.10 4.36 4.98
N GLY A 28 -1.53 4.71 6.13
CA GLY A 28 -2.27 5.18 7.30
C GLY A 28 -1.46 6.17 8.11
N ASN A 29 -2.15 6.92 8.95
CA ASN A 29 -1.53 7.77 9.96
C ASN A 29 -2.22 7.56 11.32
N ARG A 30 -1.49 7.83 12.38
CA ARG A 30 -1.97 7.76 13.76
C ARG A 30 -1.22 8.77 14.61
N GLU A 31 -1.95 9.64 15.29
CA GLU A 31 -1.37 10.82 15.95
C GLU A 31 -1.84 10.93 17.40
N VAL A 32 -0.90 11.05 18.34
CA VAL A 32 -1.24 11.36 19.73
C VAL A 32 -1.92 12.72 19.81
N LYS A 33 -2.89 12.86 20.70
CA LYS A 33 -3.50 14.17 20.97
C LYS A 33 -2.47 15.09 21.62
N LYS A 34 -2.25 16.27 21.04
CA LYS A 34 -1.27 17.25 21.55
C LYS A 34 -1.96 18.43 22.23
N GLU A 35 -1.26 19.09 23.16
CA GLU A 35 -1.75 20.30 23.79
C GLU A 35 -1.93 21.41 22.73
N GLY A 36 -3.08 22.09 22.75
CA GLY A 36 -3.42 23.14 21.78
C GLY A 36 -3.95 22.63 20.44
N GLU A 37 -4.19 21.32 20.29
CA GLU A 37 -4.92 20.79 19.14
C GLU A 37 -6.35 21.33 19.10
N TYR A 38 -6.93 21.42 17.90
CA TYR A 38 -8.31 21.84 17.70
C TYR A 38 -9.30 20.95 18.47
N GLU A 39 -10.21 21.58 19.21
CA GLU A 39 -11.32 20.91 19.86
C GLU A 39 -12.62 21.18 19.10
N PRO A 40 -13.26 20.15 18.50
CA PRO A 40 -14.53 20.33 17.81
C PRO A 40 -15.65 20.66 18.80
N ALA A 41 -16.60 21.48 18.35
CA ALA A 41 -17.76 21.88 19.16
C ALA A 41 -18.76 20.73 19.39
N GLU A 42 -18.82 19.79 18.45
CA GLU A 42 -19.71 18.63 18.45
C GLU A 42 -18.90 17.34 18.38
N ARG A 43 -19.53 16.24 18.77
CA ARG A 43 -18.94 14.90 18.72
C ARG A 43 -19.77 14.00 17.81
N PRO A 44 -19.15 12.99 17.17
CA PRO A 44 -19.87 11.99 16.41
C PRO A 44 -20.92 11.26 17.26
N ASP A 45 -21.91 10.66 16.61
CA ASP A 45 -22.86 9.79 17.29
C ASP A 45 -22.14 8.58 17.91
N PRO A 46 -22.60 8.10 19.09
CA PRO A 46 -22.06 6.90 19.72
C PRO A 46 -22.10 5.67 18.79
N ASP A 47 -21.17 4.73 19.01
CA ASP A 47 -21.09 3.45 18.30
C ASP A 47 -20.93 3.53 16.75
N THR A 48 -20.56 4.70 16.22
CA THR A 48 -20.24 4.90 14.80
C THR A 48 -18.77 4.62 14.48
N ASP A 49 -18.49 4.33 13.20
CA ASP A 49 -17.10 4.25 12.70
C ASP A 49 -16.37 5.58 12.92
N TYR A 50 -17.08 6.70 12.80
CA TYR A 50 -16.53 8.03 13.02
C TYR A 50 -16.06 8.21 14.47
N MET A 51 -16.89 7.85 15.46
CA MET A 51 -16.47 7.91 16.86
C MET A 51 -15.25 7.04 17.11
N ARG A 52 -15.28 5.77 16.67
CA ARG A 52 -14.17 4.82 16.87
C ARG A 52 -12.85 5.34 16.29
N ALA A 53 -12.86 5.82 15.05
CA ALA A 53 -11.66 6.37 14.42
C ALA A 53 -11.15 7.64 15.12
N GLN A 54 -12.07 8.52 15.57
CA GLN A 54 -11.71 9.72 16.31
C GLN A 54 -11.07 9.40 17.66
N GLU A 55 -11.59 8.41 18.39
CA GLU A 55 -11.05 7.97 19.68
C GLU A 55 -9.74 7.17 19.53
N ALA A 56 -9.65 6.30 18.53
CA ALA A 56 -8.45 5.52 18.23
C ALA A 56 -7.31 6.35 17.59
N ARG A 57 -7.63 7.59 17.19
CA ARG A 57 -6.71 8.60 16.66
C ARG A 57 -5.98 8.17 15.38
N ARG A 58 -6.64 7.36 14.56
CA ARG A 58 -6.07 6.77 13.35
C ARG A 58 -7.04 6.87 12.18
N PHE A 59 -6.49 6.98 10.99
CA PHE A 59 -7.25 6.81 9.75
C PHE A 59 -6.32 6.48 8.58
N MET A 60 -6.87 5.94 7.49
CA MET A 60 -6.08 5.73 6.27
C MET A 60 -5.64 7.05 5.67
N ILE A 61 -4.43 7.08 5.12
CA ILE A 61 -4.05 8.10 4.13
C ILE A 61 -4.54 7.57 2.79
N TYR A 62 -5.45 8.31 2.16
CA TYR A 62 -6.12 7.83 0.96
C TYR A 62 -5.18 7.88 -0.26
N VAL A 63 -4.83 6.71 -0.78
CA VAL A 63 -4.00 6.58 -1.99
C VAL A 63 -4.85 6.84 -3.23
N HIS A 64 -4.87 8.10 -3.68
CA HIS A 64 -5.53 8.49 -4.92
C HIS A 64 -4.59 8.43 -6.15
N SER A 65 -3.32 8.09 -5.95
CA SER A 65 -2.30 8.03 -7.00
C SER A 65 -2.65 7.04 -8.11
N LYS A 66 -2.35 7.43 -9.36
CA LYS A 66 -2.33 6.53 -10.52
C LYS A 66 -0.98 6.66 -11.22
N MET A 67 -0.02 5.93 -10.71
CA MET A 67 1.39 6.07 -11.07
C MET A 67 2.08 4.72 -11.01
N MET A 68 3.06 4.51 -11.90
CA MET A 68 3.94 3.35 -11.87
C MET A 68 5.37 3.79 -12.22
N ILE A 69 6.35 3.34 -11.44
CA ILE A 69 7.78 3.50 -11.71
C ILE A 69 8.35 2.12 -12.03
N VAL A 70 9.17 2.05 -13.06
CA VAL A 70 9.86 0.83 -13.51
C VAL A 70 11.35 1.11 -13.58
N ASP A 71 12.14 0.24 -12.94
CA ASP A 71 13.61 0.21 -12.95
C ASP A 71 14.31 1.54 -12.61
N ASP A 72 13.64 2.41 -11.84
CA ASP A 72 14.08 3.77 -11.51
C ASP A 72 14.35 4.68 -12.74
N GLU A 73 13.94 4.27 -13.95
CA GLU A 73 14.23 4.98 -15.22
C GLU A 73 12.98 5.46 -15.97
N TYR A 74 11.85 4.75 -15.83
CA TYR A 74 10.60 5.05 -16.54
C TYR A 74 9.48 5.27 -15.54
N ILE A 75 8.64 6.26 -15.80
CA ILE A 75 7.48 6.58 -14.97
C ILE A 75 6.24 6.83 -15.84
N ILE A 76 5.10 6.33 -15.38
CA ILE A 76 3.77 6.72 -15.88
C ILE A 76 3.07 7.49 -14.77
N VAL A 77 2.48 8.65 -15.10
CA VAL A 77 1.60 9.41 -14.21
C VAL A 77 0.36 9.83 -14.99
N GLY A 78 -0.83 9.62 -14.42
CA GLY A 78 -2.07 9.95 -15.10
C GLY A 78 -3.32 9.90 -14.21
N SER A 79 -4.46 9.75 -14.86
CA SER A 79 -5.77 9.61 -14.21
C SER A 79 -6.26 8.14 -14.14
N ALA A 80 -5.72 7.26 -14.99
CA ALA A 80 -6.18 5.88 -15.15
C ALA A 80 -5.85 4.97 -13.96
N ASN A 81 -6.89 4.47 -13.27
CA ASN A 81 -6.73 3.44 -12.23
C ASN A 81 -6.39 2.07 -12.86
N ILE A 82 -5.81 1.16 -12.08
CA ILE A 82 -5.61 -0.24 -12.49
C ILE A 82 -6.93 -1.01 -12.32
N ASN A 83 -7.90 -0.72 -13.18
CA ASN A 83 -9.22 -1.35 -13.20
C ASN A 83 -9.81 -1.28 -14.62
N GLN A 84 -10.88 -2.03 -14.91
CA GLN A 84 -11.50 -2.06 -16.23
C GLN A 84 -12.10 -0.70 -16.59
N ARG A 85 -12.76 0.00 -15.65
CA ARG A 85 -13.31 1.34 -15.87
C ARG A 85 -12.31 2.30 -16.54
N SER A 86 -11.08 2.33 -16.05
CA SER A 86 -10.03 3.22 -16.56
C SER A 86 -9.23 2.60 -17.73
N MET A 87 -9.00 1.28 -17.73
CA MET A 87 -8.11 0.61 -18.71
C MET A 87 -8.83 0.14 -19.98
N ASP A 88 -10.16 0.16 -20.02
CA ASP A 88 -10.95 -0.31 -21.17
C ASP A 88 -10.81 0.59 -22.41
N GLY A 89 -10.66 1.90 -22.22
CA GLY A 89 -10.57 2.89 -23.29
C GLY A 89 -11.92 3.32 -23.89
N ALA A 90 -13.01 2.58 -23.64
CA ALA A 90 -14.37 2.93 -24.05
C ALA A 90 -15.36 3.06 -22.88
N ARG A 91 -14.88 2.99 -21.63
CA ARG A 91 -15.63 3.31 -20.41
C ARG A 91 -15.38 4.76 -20.00
N ASP A 92 -14.49 5.01 -19.03
CA ASP A 92 -14.14 6.36 -18.62
C ASP A 92 -13.00 6.88 -19.51
N SER A 93 -13.04 8.18 -19.83
CA SER A 93 -11.97 8.84 -20.58
C SER A 93 -10.80 9.14 -19.65
N GLU A 94 -9.64 8.55 -19.92
CA GLU A 94 -8.43 8.73 -19.12
C GLU A 94 -7.30 9.34 -19.93
N ILE A 95 -6.34 9.95 -19.24
CA ILE A 95 -5.08 10.42 -19.83
C ILE A 95 -3.91 10.06 -18.91
N ALA A 96 -2.80 9.66 -19.52
CA ALA A 96 -1.55 9.42 -18.81
C ALA A 96 -0.37 9.86 -19.66
N MET A 97 0.69 10.33 -19.00
CA MET A 97 1.99 10.55 -19.63
C MET A 97 2.94 9.46 -19.17
N GLY A 98 3.76 8.97 -20.10
CA GLY A 98 4.86 8.06 -19.82
C GLY A 98 6.15 8.68 -20.30
N GLY A 99 7.20 8.59 -19.49
CA GLY A 99 8.47 9.23 -19.81
C GLY A 99 9.67 8.61 -19.11
N TYR A 100 10.83 8.84 -19.70
CA TYR A 100 12.13 8.46 -19.16
C TYR A 100 13.16 9.54 -19.52
N GLN A 101 14.28 9.56 -18.80
CA GLN A 101 15.41 10.42 -19.15
C GLN A 101 16.46 9.62 -19.93
N PRO A 102 16.76 9.96 -21.20
CA PRO A 102 17.59 9.13 -22.07
C PRO A 102 19.04 8.97 -21.61
N HIS A 103 19.52 9.85 -20.73
CA HIS A 103 20.86 9.78 -20.14
C HIS A 103 20.88 9.18 -18.72
N HIS A 104 19.74 8.70 -18.20
CA HIS A 104 19.62 8.08 -16.88
C HIS A 104 18.89 6.73 -16.96
N LEU A 105 19.36 5.87 -17.85
CA LEU A 105 18.85 4.50 -18.01
C LEU A 105 19.61 3.50 -17.12
N SER A 106 18.95 2.42 -16.74
CA SER A 106 19.45 1.34 -15.86
C SER A 106 20.30 0.28 -16.60
N HIS A 107 20.54 0.45 -17.91
CA HIS A 107 21.13 -0.58 -18.77
C HIS A 107 22.56 -1.03 -18.39
N ARG A 108 23.44 -0.09 -18.02
CA ARG A 108 24.86 -0.39 -17.67
C ARG A 108 25.23 -0.03 -16.23
N GLN A 109 24.44 0.86 -15.63
CA GLN A 109 24.61 1.36 -14.28
C GLN A 109 23.21 1.69 -13.76
N PRO A 110 23.00 1.68 -12.43
CA PRO A 110 21.70 2.03 -11.88
C PRO A 110 21.22 3.42 -12.33
N ALA A 111 19.94 3.54 -12.66
CA ALA A 111 19.33 4.84 -12.95
C ALA A 111 19.36 5.71 -11.69
N ARG A 112 19.91 6.92 -11.81
CA ARG A 112 20.04 7.93 -10.74
C ARG A 112 19.56 9.31 -11.19
N GLY A 113 18.52 9.32 -12.02
CA GLY A 113 17.87 10.53 -12.50
C GLY A 113 16.75 11.03 -11.57
N GLN A 114 15.86 11.84 -12.13
CA GLN A 114 14.67 12.36 -11.46
C GLN A 114 13.70 11.26 -11.03
N VAL A 115 13.52 10.21 -11.84
CA VAL A 115 12.62 9.08 -11.50
C VAL A 115 13.11 8.37 -10.24
N HIS A 116 14.39 8.01 -10.17
CA HIS A 116 15.03 7.49 -8.95
C HIS A 116 14.84 8.42 -7.74
N GLY A 117 15.18 9.71 -7.88
CA GLY A 117 15.07 10.67 -6.78
C GLY A 117 13.64 10.83 -6.27
N PHE A 118 12.66 10.88 -7.19
CA PHE A 118 11.24 10.95 -6.87
C PHE A 118 10.77 9.68 -6.14
N ARG A 119 11.18 8.50 -6.61
CA ARG A 119 10.87 7.22 -5.96
C ARG A 119 11.45 7.15 -4.55
N MET A 120 12.72 7.55 -4.35
CA MET A 120 13.34 7.62 -3.02
C MET A 120 12.61 8.63 -2.12
N SER A 121 12.12 9.76 -2.65
CA SER A 121 11.36 10.75 -1.88
C SER A 121 10.01 10.21 -1.42
N LEU A 122 9.29 9.48 -2.27
CA LEU A 122 8.04 8.80 -1.89
C LEU A 122 8.30 7.74 -0.82
N TRP A 123 9.39 6.98 -0.98
CA TRP A 123 9.78 5.98 0.02
C TRP A 123 10.14 6.63 1.35
N TYR A 124 10.82 7.78 1.35
CA TYR A 124 11.05 8.54 2.57
C TYR A 124 9.75 9.01 3.23
N GLU A 125 8.80 9.52 2.44
CA GLU A 125 7.47 9.93 2.94
C GLU A 125 6.71 8.76 3.58
N HIS A 126 6.71 7.59 2.93
CA HIS A 126 5.92 6.44 3.39
C HIS A 126 6.63 5.62 4.47
N LEU A 127 7.95 5.51 4.44
CA LEU A 127 8.73 4.72 5.40
C LEU A 127 9.26 5.57 6.55
N GLY A 128 9.17 6.91 6.48
CA GLY A 128 9.73 7.83 7.49
C GLY A 128 11.26 7.84 7.53
N MET A 129 11.94 7.13 6.63
CA MET A 129 13.39 6.99 6.62
C MET A 129 13.95 6.67 5.23
N LEU A 130 15.24 6.96 5.05
CA LEU A 130 16.04 6.46 3.94
C LEU A 130 16.96 5.35 4.44
N ASP A 131 17.29 4.43 3.54
CA ASP A 131 18.21 3.35 3.81
C ASP A 131 18.97 2.94 2.54
N GLU A 132 20.20 2.43 2.70
CA GLU A 132 21.03 2.00 1.56
C GLU A 132 20.38 0.87 0.76
N THR A 133 19.65 -0.04 1.42
CA THR A 133 18.93 -1.12 0.74
C THR A 133 17.88 -0.60 -0.25
N PHE A 134 17.32 0.58 -0.01
CA PHE A 134 16.31 1.18 -0.91
C PHE A 134 16.91 1.72 -2.21
N LEU A 135 18.24 1.76 -2.34
CA LEU A 135 18.91 2.14 -3.58
C LEU A 135 18.80 1.06 -4.67
N ASP A 136 18.52 -0.18 -4.29
CA ASP A 136 18.28 -1.31 -5.18
C ASP A 136 17.00 -2.08 -4.77
N PRO A 137 15.82 -1.64 -5.24
CA PRO A 137 14.55 -2.29 -4.93
C PRO A 137 14.42 -3.73 -5.45
N SER A 138 15.33 -4.20 -6.30
CA SER A 138 15.32 -5.59 -6.79
C SER A 138 15.99 -6.57 -5.83
N SER A 139 16.77 -6.06 -4.85
CA SER A 139 17.44 -6.89 -3.85
C SER A 139 16.46 -7.50 -2.85
N LEU A 140 16.75 -8.72 -2.41
CA LEU A 140 15.95 -9.42 -1.40
C LEU A 140 15.97 -8.64 -0.07
N GLU A 141 17.12 -8.07 0.28
CA GLU A 141 17.31 -7.28 1.49
C GLU A 141 16.40 -6.04 1.52
N CYS A 142 16.17 -5.41 0.36
CA CYS A 142 15.27 -4.28 0.25
C CYS A 142 13.83 -4.68 0.56
N ILE A 143 13.30 -5.70 -0.13
CA ILE A 143 11.89 -6.10 0.03
C ILE A 143 11.63 -6.66 1.43
N GLU A 144 12.54 -7.45 2.00
CA GLU A 144 12.42 -7.95 3.37
C GLU A 144 12.41 -6.80 4.39
N LYS A 145 13.25 -5.77 4.17
CA LYS A 145 13.28 -4.60 5.06
C LYS A 145 12.00 -3.78 4.95
N VAL A 146 11.52 -3.52 3.74
CA VAL A 146 10.25 -2.79 3.51
C VAL A 146 9.08 -3.55 4.14
N ASN A 147 8.97 -4.87 3.89
CA ASN A 147 7.93 -5.71 4.48
C ASN A 147 7.97 -5.68 6.01
N ARG A 148 9.16 -5.81 6.62
CA ARG A 148 9.32 -5.77 8.08
C ARG A 148 8.94 -4.41 8.68
N ILE A 149 9.26 -3.30 8.01
CA ILE A 149 8.84 -1.96 8.46
C ILE A 149 7.32 -1.84 8.36
N ALA A 150 6.74 -2.25 7.24
CA ALA A 150 5.30 -2.17 7.00
C ALA A 150 4.47 -3.05 7.95
N ASP A 151 5.00 -4.22 8.35
CA ASP A 151 4.43 -5.07 9.39
C ASP A 151 4.42 -4.34 10.75
N LYS A 152 5.57 -3.78 11.14
CA LYS A 152 5.68 -3.02 12.39
C LYS A 152 4.74 -1.80 12.41
N TYR A 153 4.58 -1.11 11.29
CA TYR A 153 3.65 0.02 11.19
C TYR A 153 2.20 -0.43 11.21
N TRP A 154 1.86 -1.58 10.61
CA TRP A 154 0.55 -2.18 10.79
C TRP A 154 0.27 -2.50 12.27
N ASP A 155 1.22 -3.06 13.00
CA ASP A 155 1.07 -3.35 14.43
C ASP A 155 0.79 -2.06 15.23
N PHE A 156 1.56 -0.98 14.98
CA PHE A 156 1.32 0.31 15.61
C PHE A 156 -0.01 0.95 15.21
N TYR A 157 -0.39 0.85 13.93
CA TYR A 157 -1.65 1.39 13.44
C TYR A 157 -2.84 0.64 14.06
N SER A 158 -2.76 -0.68 14.15
CA SER A 158 -3.86 -1.56 14.57
C SER A 158 -3.96 -1.79 16.07
N SER A 159 -2.91 -1.49 16.85
CA SER A 159 -2.92 -1.60 18.33
C SER A 159 -4.07 -0.83 18.99
N GLU A 160 -4.59 -1.35 20.10
CA GLU A 160 -5.55 -0.64 20.95
C GLU A 160 -4.89 0.51 21.73
N SER A 161 -3.60 0.39 22.05
CA SER A 161 -2.83 1.44 22.72
C SER A 161 -2.15 2.39 21.73
N LEU A 162 -2.00 3.65 22.15
CA LEU A 162 -1.29 4.69 21.41
C LEU A 162 -0.32 5.41 22.35
N GLU A 163 0.98 5.25 22.11
CA GLU A 163 2.06 5.85 22.91
C GLU A 163 2.78 6.99 22.19
N HIS A 164 2.92 6.90 20.87
CA HIS A 164 3.61 7.86 20.03
C HIS A 164 2.96 7.92 18.64
N ASP A 165 3.23 8.99 17.89
CA ASP A 165 2.82 9.11 16.49
C ASP A 165 3.36 7.94 15.66
N LEU A 166 2.66 7.59 14.59
CA LEU A 166 3.11 6.57 13.66
C LEU A 166 4.42 7.03 12.99
N PRO A 167 5.53 6.27 13.05
CA PRO A 167 6.83 6.75 12.56
C PRO A 167 6.92 6.93 11.04
N GLY A 168 6.01 6.29 10.30
CA GLY A 168 5.86 6.37 8.86
C GLY A 168 4.50 5.79 8.46
N HIS A 169 4.13 5.88 7.21
CA HIS A 169 2.76 5.66 6.76
C HIS A 169 2.51 4.32 6.05
N LEU A 170 3.55 3.61 5.62
CA LEU A 170 3.43 2.39 4.83
C LEU A 170 2.98 1.23 5.72
N LEU A 171 1.78 0.71 5.50
CA LEU A 171 1.22 -0.43 6.22
C LEU A 171 1.19 -1.64 5.31
N ARG A 172 1.53 -2.84 5.82
CA ARG A 172 1.22 -4.08 5.11
C ARG A 172 -0.29 -4.13 4.88
N TYR A 173 -0.72 -4.42 3.65
CA TYR A 173 -2.15 -4.61 3.39
C TYR A 173 -2.66 -5.77 4.26
N PRO A 174 -3.77 -5.62 5.02
CA PRO A 174 -4.09 -6.49 6.15
C PRO A 174 -4.74 -7.83 5.74
N ILE A 175 -4.04 -8.59 4.91
CA ILE A 175 -4.42 -9.93 4.45
C ILE A 175 -3.29 -10.92 4.74
N SER A 176 -3.66 -12.19 4.80
CA SER A 176 -2.74 -13.32 4.84
C SER A 176 -2.63 -13.95 3.46
N VAL A 177 -1.44 -14.44 3.11
CA VAL A 177 -1.19 -15.23 1.90
C VAL A 177 -0.57 -16.55 2.34
N ASP A 178 -1.20 -17.66 1.98
CA ASP A 178 -0.68 -18.99 2.34
C ASP A 178 0.34 -19.51 1.30
N ASN A 179 0.92 -20.68 1.60
CA ASN A 179 1.91 -21.33 0.74
C ASN A 179 1.35 -21.82 -0.60
N GLU A 180 0.03 -21.72 -0.84
CA GLU A 180 -0.65 -22.03 -2.10
C GLU A 180 -1.06 -20.77 -2.87
N GLY A 181 -0.80 -19.58 -2.30
CA GLY A 181 -1.20 -18.29 -2.85
C GLY A 181 -2.68 -17.97 -2.67
N ASN A 182 -3.38 -18.65 -1.75
CA ASN A 182 -4.71 -18.27 -1.34
C ASN A 182 -4.64 -17.08 -0.37
N ILE A 183 -5.62 -16.19 -0.49
CA ILE A 183 -5.74 -15.00 0.35
C ILE A 183 -6.78 -15.29 1.45
N SER A 184 -6.45 -14.93 2.68
CA SER A 184 -7.34 -15.04 3.83
C SER A 184 -7.24 -13.82 4.75
N GLU A 185 -8.11 -13.76 5.75
CA GLU A 185 -8.10 -12.71 6.75
C GLU A 185 -6.82 -12.77 7.59
N LEU A 186 -6.34 -11.61 8.05
CA LEU A 186 -5.29 -11.59 9.07
C LEU A 186 -5.93 -11.97 10.42
N PRO A 187 -5.32 -12.84 11.25
CA PRO A 187 -5.92 -13.24 12.52
C PRO A 187 -6.30 -12.04 13.40
N GLY A 188 -7.57 -11.97 13.82
CA GLY A 188 -8.11 -10.84 14.59
C GLY A 188 -8.63 -9.67 13.76
N PHE A 189 -8.46 -9.70 12.44
CA PHE A 189 -8.84 -8.62 11.51
C PHE A 189 -9.71 -9.16 10.37
N GLU A 190 -10.97 -9.48 10.68
CA GLU A 190 -12.01 -9.70 9.66
C GLU A 190 -12.42 -8.36 9.01
N PHE A 191 -12.45 -7.29 9.81
CA PHE A 191 -12.85 -5.94 9.43
C PHE A 191 -11.66 -4.97 9.49
N PHE A 192 -11.73 -3.87 8.73
CA PHE A 192 -10.78 -2.78 8.91
C PHE A 192 -10.91 -2.21 10.33
N PRO A 193 -9.79 -1.81 10.98
CA PRO A 193 -9.85 -1.17 12.29
C PRO A 193 -10.88 -0.04 12.33
N ASP A 194 -11.65 0.02 13.42
CA ASP A 194 -12.71 1.01 13.67
C ASP A 194 -13.98 0.87 12.81
N THR A 195 -14.05 -0.13 11.92
CA THR A 195 -15.20 -0.34 11.03
C THR A 195 -15.89 -1.68 11.24
N LYS A 196 -17.02 -1.87 10.55
CA LYS A 196 -17.65 -3.18 10.31
C LYS A 196 -17.50 -3.63 8.84
N ALA A 197 -16.54 -3.06 8.11
CA ALA A 197 -16.32 -3.32 6.70
C ALA A 197 -15.27 -4.42 6.50
N ARG A 198 -15.65 -5.52 5.83
CA ARG A 198 -14.78 -6.68 5.63
C ARG A 198 -13.57 -6.33 4.77
N ILE A 199 -12.38 -6.74 5.19
CA ILE A 199 -11.15 -6.46 4.42
C ILE A 199 -11.16 -7.17 3.06
N LEU A 200 -11.59 -8.44 3.03
CA LEU A 200 -11.69 -9.22 1.79
C LEU A 200 -12.88 -8.78 0.89
N GLY A 201 -13.62 -7.77 1.32
CA GLY A 201 -14.83 -7.31 0.65
C GLY A 201 -15.97 -8.32 0.75
N ASN A 202 -17.02 -8.05 -0.04
CA ASN A 202 -18.13 -8.96 -0.22
C ASN A 202 -18.65 -8.82 -1.66
N LYS A 203 -18.90 -9.95 -2.32
CA LYS A 203 -19.55 -9.93 -3.63
C LYS A 203 -21.00 -9.50 -3.43
N VAL A 204 -21.42 -8.48 -4.17
CA VAL A 204 -22.81 -8.01 -4.15
C VAL A 204 -23.55 -8.55 -5.37
N ASP A 205 -24.78 -9.01 -5.17
CA ASP A 205 -25.60 -9.59 -6.25
C ASP A 205 -26.41 -8.55 -7.04
N TYR A 206 -26.47 -7.31 -6.54
CA TYR A 206 -27.30 -6.24 -7.11
C TYR A 206 -26.50 -5.19 -7.91
N LEU A 207 -25.17 -5.10 -7.76
CA LEU A 207 -24.34 -4.24 -8.60
C LEU A 207 -23.70 -5.09 -9.72
N PRO A 208 -24.03 -4.84 -11.00
CA PRO A 208 -23.40 -5.56 -12.09
C PRO A 208 -21.92 -5.21 -12.19
N PRO A 209 -21.04 -6.15 -12.61
CA PRO A 209 -19.60 -5.92 -12.68
C PRO A 209 -19.19 -4.69 -13.49
N ILE A 210 -19.94 -4.32 -14.53
CA ILE A 210 -19.67 -3.11 -15.33
C ILE A 210 -19.56 -1.83 -14.49
N LEU A 211 -20.20 -1.77 -13.31
CA LEU A 211 -20.12 -0.62 -12.42
C LEU A 211 -18.91 -0.65 -11.48
N THR A 212 -18.42 -1.84 -11.12
CA THR A 212 -17.48 -2.06 -10.01
C THR A 212 -16.12 -2.61 -10.44
N THR A 213 -15.95 -3.01 -11.70
CA THR A 213 -14.66 -3.47 -12.28
C THR A 213 -13.96 -2.37 -13.05
#